data_AF-A0A1C0SXK9-F1
#
_entry.id   AF-A0A1C0SXK9-F1
#
_cell.length_a   1.000
_cell.length_b   1.000
_cell.length_c   1.000
_cell.angle_alpha   90.00
_cell.angle_beta   90.00
_cell.angle_gamma   90.00
#
_symmetry.space_group_name_H-M   'P 1'
#
loop_
_entity.id
_entity.type
_entity.pdbx_description
1 polymer ?
#
loop_
_entity_poly.entity_id
_entity_poly.type
_entity_poly.pdbx_seq_one_letter_code
_entity_poly.pdbx_strand_id
1 'polypeptide(L)'
;MAAAPSAGTVKTRYLHDVDNDTKSRLYSGPGVIASITGVSLSKAKDAIRQVRYGSRWLDFPRTPTIKRTYDGDIEGALRLLGYVGYWRHLPDRPTLAAYLNARTGMERDHPCVVYLSTHGVAVSGGVFCDVFSRGVVIDIDEAKGRRKSVSHVLVLTKRIAPSTIASREPASKAKKAGANGKRDQLFREAIKAETGATRIRVTPNEVFVILPDQGGWYWLGARDSLEEQILEPRRGGRLRGNTAEAAAYRASMGY
;
A
#
# COMPACT_ATOMS: atom_id res chain seq x y z
N MET A 1 18.73 -5.00 7.51
CA MET A 1 18.74 -5.84 6.30
C MET A 1 17.82 -7.01 6.53
N ALA A 2 16.68 -7.10 5.84
CA ALA A 2 15.84 -8.29 5.89
C ALA A 2 16.43 -9.32 4.90
N ALA A 3 16.76 -10.51 5.40
CA ALA A 3 17.29 -11.59 4.60
C ALA A 3 16.34 -11.93 3.44
N ALA A 4 16.90 -12.16 2.25
CA ALA A 4 16.14 -12.73 1.14
C ALA A 4 15.64 -14.13 1.55
N PRO A 5 14.36 -14.47 1.34
CA PRO A 5 13.88 -15.80 1.70
C PRO A 5 14.61 -16.83 0.85
N SER A 6 15.24 -17.81 1.51
CA SER A 6 15.87 -18.95 0.84
C SER A 6 14.85 -19.69 -0.02
N ALA A 7 15.32 -20.29 -1.13
CA ALA A 7 14.50 -21.12 -1.99
C ALA A 7 14.11 -22.41 -1.24
N GLY A 8 13.11 -22.33 -0.36
CA GLY A 8 12.53 -23.46 0.38
C GLY A 8 11.33 -24.07 -0.34
N THR A 9 10.71 -25.08 0.25
CA THR A 9 9.50 -25.74 -0.29
C THR A 9 8.26 -24.82 -0.23
N VAL A 10 7.30 -25.00 -1.14
CA VAL A 10 5.98 -24.33 -1.03
C VAL A 10 5.33 -24.75 0.28
N LYS A 11 4.97 -23.78 1.14
CA LYS A 11 4.23 -24.06 2.37
C LYS A 11 2.79 -24.44 2.03
N THR A 12 2.44 -25.69 2.24
CA THR A 12 1.09 -26.23 1.97
C THR A 12 0.13 -25.98 3.12
N ARG A 13 -1.17 -25.96 2.82
CA ARG A 13 -2.29 -25.81 3.78
C ARG A 13 -2.14 -24.60 4.68
N TYR A 14 -1.59 -23.52 4.15
CA TYR A 14 -1.28 -22.32 4.91
C TYR A 14 -1.40 -21.08 4.04
N LEU A 15 -1.91 -20.02 4.65
CA LEU A 15 -1.95 -18.67 4.13
C LEU A 15 -1.55 -17.71 5.25
N HIS A 16 -1.07 -16.54 4.87
CA HIS A 16 -0.77 -15.44 5.77
C HIS A 16 -1.95 -14.49 5.83
N ASP A 17 -2.19 -13.93 7.02
CA ASP A 17 -2.99 -12.71 7.12
C ASP A 17 -2.30 -11.60 6.32
N VAL A 18 -3.11 -10.81 5.62
CA VAL A 18 -2.61 -9.71 4.79
C VAL A 18 -2.19 -8.55 5.69
N ASP A 19 -0.89 -8.29 5.75
CA ASP A 19 -0.34 -7.07 6.33
C ASP A 19 -0.66 -5.86 5.42
N ASN A 20 -1.77 -5.18 5.73
CA ASN A 20 -2.16 -3.94 5.06
C ASN A 20 -1.45 -2.72 5.67
N ASP A 21 -0.13 -2.68 5.50
CA ASP A 21 0.75 -1.58 5.92
C ASP A 21 0.34 -0.20 5.35
N THR A 22 -0.33 -0.19 4.19
CA THR A 22 -0.81 1.04 3.56
C THR A 22 -2.08 1.64 4.18
N LYS A 23 -2.79 0.89 5.03
CA LYS A 23 -4.13 1.25 5.55
C LYS A 23 -5.13 1.66 4.46
N SER A 24 -4.89 1.23 3.22
CA SER A 24 -5.73 1.55 2.06
C SER A 24 -6.72 0.43 1.78
N ARG A 25 -7.68 0.66 0.88
CA ARG A 25 -8.61 -0.39 0.44
C ARG A 25 -7.85 -1.62 -0.06
N LEU A 26 -8.25 -2.80 0.43
CA LEU A 26 -7.75 -4.08 -0.03
C LEU A 26 -8.37 -4.42 -1.39
N TYR A 27 -7.51 -4.59 -2.39
CA TYR A 27 -7.90 -5.09 -3.72
C TYR A 27 -7.51 -6.56 -3.83
N SER A 28 -8.29 -7.32 -4.60
CA SER A 28 -8.19 -8.79 -4.66
C SER A 28 -6.79 -9.27 -5.05
N GLY A 29 -6.26 -8.80 -6.18
CA GLY A 29 -4.95 -9.22 -6.67
C GLY A 29 -3.82 -9.03 -5.66
N PRO A 30 -3.57 -7.80 -5.19
CA PRO A 30 -2.57 -7.56 -4.15
C PRO A 30 -2.82 -8.34 -2.85
N GLY A 31 -4.08 -8.49 -2.44
CA GLY A 31 -4.44 -9.23 -1.23
C GLY A 31 -4.14 -10.72 -1.33
N VAL A 32 -4.47 -11.34 -2.46
CA VAL A 32 -4.13 -12.75 -2.73
C VAL A 32 -2.62 -12.97 -2.72
N ILE A 33 -1.85 -12.09 -3.38
CA ILE A 33 -0.38 -12.20 -3.40
C ILE A 33 0.18 -12.05 -1.99
N ALA A 34 -0.26 -11.05 -1.23
CA ALA A 34 0.19 -10.83 0.13
C ALA A 34 -0.13 -12.05 1.02
N SER A 35 -1.33 -12.60 0.92
CA SER A 35 -1.75 -13.76 1.71
C SER A 35 -0.96 -15.04 1.37
N ILE A 36 -0.67 -15.28 0.08
CA ILE A 36 0.13 -16.46 -0.32
C ILE A 36 1.60 -16.33 0.09
N THR A 37 2.16 -15.13 -0.02
CA THR A 37 3.62 -14.92 0.07
C THR A 37 4.09 -14.37 1.42
N GLY A 38 3.17 -13.87 2.25
CA GLY A 38 3.48 -13.24 3.54
C GLY A 38 4.12 -11.86 3.44
N VAL A 39 4.18 -11.26 2.25
CA VAL A 39 4.69 -9.88 2.09
C VAL A 39 3.61 -8.85 2.41
N SER A 40 4.04 -7.64 2.77
CA SER A 40 3.13 -6.51 2.96
C SER A 40 2.35 -6.16 1.70
N LEU A 41 1.18 -5.53 1.87
CA LEU A 41 0.34 -5.13 0.76
C LEU A 41 1.04 -4.12 -0.16
N SER A 42 1.87 -3.22 0.38
CA SER A 42 2.72 -2.33 -0.42
C SER A 42 3.67 -3.10 -1.33
N LYS A 43 4.37 -4.11 -0.82
CA LYS A 43 5.33 -4.93 -1.57
C LYS A 43 4.64 -5.79 -2.63
N ALA A 44 3.45 -6.31 -2.34
CA ALA A 44 2.63 -7.00 -3.34
C ALA A 44 2.23 -6.05 -4.49
N LYS A 45 1.85 -4.80 -4.18
CA LYS A 45 1.56 -3.77 -5.19
C LYS A 45 2.81 -3.41 -6.01
N ASP A 46 3.97 -3.32 -5.38
CA ASP A 46 5.24 -3.02 -6.05
C ASP A 46 5.65 -4.15 -7.02
N ALA A 47 5.47 -5.41 -6.62
CA ALA A 47 5.69 -6.56 -7.51
C ALA A 47 4.80 -6.45 -8.77
N ILE A 48 3.52 -6.12 -8.62
CA ILE A 48 2.61 -5.91 -9.75
C ILE A 48 3.07 -4.72 -10.63
N ARG A 49 3.51 -3.61 -10.02
CA ARG A 49 4.03 -2.46 -10.79
C ARG A 49 5.23 -2.84 -11.62
N GLN A 50 6.16 -3.62 -11.04
CA GLN A 50 7.35 -4.07 -11.74
C GLN A 50 7.01 -5.00 -12.90
N VAL A 51 6.00 -5.87 -12.77
CA VAL A 51 5.52 -6.69 -13.89
C VAL A 51 4.95 -5.82 -15.01
N ARG A 52 4.13 -4.82 -14.66
CA ARG A 52 3.43 -3.98 -15.65
C ARG A 52 4.29 -2.96 -16.36
N TYR A 53 5.23 -2.37 -15.64
CA TYR A 53 5.93 -1.16 -16.06
C TYR A 53 7.46 -1.32 -16.02
N GLY A 54 7.96 -2.51 -15.65
CA GLY A 54 9.38 -2.73 -15.36
C GLY A 54 9.84 -2.00 -14.10
N SER A 55 11.12 -2.07 -13.76
CA SER A 55 11.71 -1.35 -12.62
C SER A 55 11.61 0.18 -12.75
N ARG A 56 11.42 0.69 -13.97
CA ARG A 56 11.30 2.12 -14.31
C ARG A 56 9.99 2.77 -13.86
N TRP A 57 9.07 2.03 -13.26
CA TRP A 57 7.88 2.63 -12.64
C TRP A 57 8.24 3.65 -11.56
N LEU A 58 9.45 3.54 -10.99
CA LEU A 58 10.02 4.51 -10.06
C LEU A 58 10.30 5.88 -10.70
N ASP A 59 10.48 5.94 -12.01
CA ASP A 59 10.74 7.17 -12.77
C ASP A 59 9.46 8.01 -12.95
N PHE A 60 8.29 7.41 -12.73
CA PHE A 60 7.02 8.11 -12.93
C PHE A 60 6.79 9.19 -11.87
N PRO A 61 6.23 10.36 -12.21
CA PRO A 61 5.99 11.43 -11.23
C PRO A 61 5.16 10.99 -10.01
N ARG A 62 4.29 9.99 -10.18
CA ARG A 62 3.47 9.40 -9.12
C ARG A 62 3.50 7.88 -9.19
N THR A 63 3.42 7.26 -8.03
CA THR A 63 3.31 5.79 -7.90
C THR A 63 2.01 5.31 -8.56
N PRO A 64 2.07 4.42 -9.59
CA PRO A 64 0.88 3.90 -10.24
C PRO A 64 -0.06 3.21 -9.25
N THR A 65 -1.35 3.51 -9.33
CA THR A 65 -2.34 2.83 -8.50
C THR A 65 -2.69 1.46 -9.07
N ILE A 66 -2.70 0.42 -8.24
CA ILE A 66 -3.09 -0.93 -8.62
C ILE A 66 -4.51 -1.20 -8.09
N LYS A 67 -5.52 -0.99 -8.94
CA LYS A 67 -6.95 -1.20 -8.59
C LYS A 67 -7.53 -2.50 -9.15
N ARG A 68 -7.05 -2.92 -10.32
CA ARG A 68 -7.45 -4.15 -11.02
C ARG A 68 -6.18 -4.93 -11.35
N THR A 69 -6.27 -6.25 -11.39
CA THR A 69 -5.17 -7.16 -11.77
C THR A 69 -5.66 -8.15 -12.82
N TYR A 70 -4.77 -8.51 -13.73
CA TYR A 70 -4.94 -9.54 -14.76
C TYR A 70 -4.14 -10.77 -14.37
N ASP A 71 -4.42 -11.92 -15.00
CA ASP A 71 -3.77 -13.19 -14.69
C ASP A 71 -2.24 -13.10 -14.79
N GLY A 72 -1.74 -12.48 -15.87
CA GLY A 72 -0.31 -12.24 -16.05
C GLY A 72 0.33 -11.33 -15.00
N ASP A 73 -0.42 -10.40 -14.40
CA ASP A 73 0.09 -9.59 -13.29
C ASP A 73 0.32 -10.45 -12.04
N ILE A 74 -0.65 -11.32 -11.74
CA ILE A 74 -0.61 -12.18 -10.56
C ILE A 74 0.49 -13.22 -10.70
N GLU A 75 0.52 -13.91 -11.84
CA GLU A 75 1.54 -14.91 -12.14
C GLU A 75 2.95 -14.29 -12.14
N GLY A 76 3.12 -13.16 -12.83
CA GLY A 76 4.41 -12.45 -12.86
C GLY A 76 4.85 -11.98 -11.48
N ALA A 77 3.94 -11.44 -10.67
CA ALA A 77 4.27 -10.94 -9.34
C ALA A 77 4.60 -12.08 -8.36
N LEU A 78 3.86 -13.19 -8.43
CA LEU A 78 4.17 -14.40 -7.66
C LEU A 78 5.52 -14.97 -8.06
N ARG A 79 5.85 -14.98 -9.36
CA ARG A 79 7.16 -15.40 -9.87
C ARG A 79 8.29 -14.53 -9.34
N LEU A 80 8.13 -13.20 -9.34
CA LEU A 80 9.11 -12.28 -8.72
C LEU A 80 9.29 -12.57 -7.22
N LEU A 81 8.22 -12.98 -6.53
CA LEU A 81 8.25 -13.37 -5.11
C LEU A 81 8.70 -14.82 -4.87
N GLY A 82 9.12 -15.51 -5.93
CA GLY A 82 9.68 -16.84 -5.86
C GLY A 82 8.66 -17.97 -5.90
N TYR A 83 7.43 -17.75 -6.37
CA TYR A 83 6.40 -18.79 -6.53
C TYR A 83 6.12 -19.04 -8.01
N VAL A 84 6.12 -20.31 -8.40
CA VAL A 84 5.82 -20.74 -9.78
C VAL A 84 4.70 -21.77 -9.76
N GLY A 85 3.83 -21.68 -10.76
CA GLY A 85 2.66 -22.53 -10.90
C GLY A 85 2.20 -22.65 -12.34
N TYR A 86 1.00 -23.19 -12.52
CA TYR A 86 0.34 -23.27 -13.81
C TYR A 86 -1.14 -22.90 -13.67
N TRP A 87 -1.71 -22.34 -14.73
CA TRP A 87 -3.14 -22.08 -14.82
C TRP A 87 -3.91 -23.32 -15.25
N ARG A 88 -5.02 -23.57 -14.58
CA ARG A 88 -6.03 -24.55 -14.95
C ARG A 88 -7.33 -23.83 -15.22
N HIS A 89 -7.84 -23.95 -16.45
CA HIS A 89 -9.18 -23.46 -16.79
C HIS A 89 -10.25 -24.50 -16.43
N LEU A 90 -11.39 -24.02 -15.93
CA LEU A 90 -12.54 -24.85 -15.56
C LEU A 90 -13.72 -24.50 -16.48
N PRO A 91 -13.90 -25.23 -17.61
CA PRO A 91 -14.90 -24.89 -18.62
C PRO A 91 -16.34 -25.06 -18.11
N ASP A 92 -16.54 -25.99 -17.18
CA ASP A 92 -17.80 -26.29 -16.49
C ASP A 92 -18.18 -25.23 -15.45
N ARG A 93 -17.26 -24.31 -15.13
CA ARG A 93 -17.45 -23.18 -14.20
C ARG A 93 -18.13 -23.58 -12.89
N PRO A 94 -17.58 -24.55 -12.14
CA PRO A 94 -18.20 -25.06 -10.94
C PRO A 94 -18.38 -23.94 -9.91
N THR A 95 -19.34 -24.09 -9.00
CA THR A 95 -19.41 -23.21 -7.83
C THR A 95 -18.15 -23.36 -6.99
N LEU A 96 -17.79 -22.32 -6.23
CA LEU A 96 -16.65 -22.39 -5.30
C LEU A 96 -16.79 -23.58 -4.36
N ALA A 97 -17.98 -23.85 -3.79
CA ALA A 97 -18.18 -25.03 -2.96
C ALA A 97 -17.91 -26.36 -3.69
N ALA A 98 -18.46 -26.52 -4.90
CA ALA A 98 -18.26 -27.72 -5.71
C ALA A 98 -16.77 -27.90 -6.08
N TYR A 99 -16.14 -26.82 -6.51
CA TYR A 99 -14.72 -26.77 -6.80
C TYR A 99 -13.89 -27.21 -5.59
N LEU A 100 -14.09 -26.58 -4.42
CA LEU A 100 -13.32 -26.84 -3.22
C LEU A 100 -13.41 -28.30 -2.77
N ASN A 101 -14.59 -28.92 -2.89
CA ASN A 101 -14.82 -30.33 -2.57
C ASN A 101 -14.15 -31.29 -3.57
N ALA A 102 -14.08 -30.91 -4.85
CA ALA A 102 -13.52 -31.74 -5.90
C ALA A 102 -11.98 -31.69 -6.00
N ARG A 103 -11.31 -30.75 -5.31
CA ARG A 103 -9.86 -30.60 -5.37
C ARG A 103 -9.13 -31.81 -4.80
N THR A 104 -8.10 -32.26 -5.51
CA THR A 104 -7.22 -33.37 -5.11
C THR A 104 -5.74 -32.99 -5.31
N GLY A 105 -4.84 -33.77 -4.71
CA GLY A 105 -3.39 -33.61 -4.86
C GLY A 105 -2.88 -32.20 -4.56
N MET A 106 -1.99 -31.69 -5.41
CA MET A 106 -1.39 -30.36 -5.24
C MET A 106 -2.43 -29.24 -5.20
N GLU A 107 -3.50 -29.32 -5.98
CA GLU A 107 -4.53 -28.27 -6.00
C GLU A 107 -5.32 -28.18 -4.68
N ARG A 108 -5.38 -29.29 -3.94
CA ARG A 108 -5.91 -29.31 -2.57
C ARG A 108 -4.92 -28.71 -1.58
N ASP A 109 -3.68 -29.16 -1.61
CA ASP A 109 -2.71 -28.88 -0.53
C ASP A 109 -1.91 -27.58 -0.74
N HIS A 110 -1.61 -27.22 -1.97
CA HIS A 110 -0.78 -26.06 -2.28
C HIS A 110 -1.61 -24.77 -2.31
N PRO A 111 -0.97 -23.61 -2.09
CA PRO A 111 -1.61 -22.32 -2.30
C PRO A 111 -2.04 -22.16 -3.76
N CYS A 112 -3.30 -21.76 -3.94
CA CYS A 112 -3.93 -21.55 -5.23
C CYS A 112 -4.54 -20.15 -5.28
N VAL A 113 -4.46 -19.50 -6.44
CA VAL A 113 -5.27 -18.32 -6.74
C VAL A 113 -6.50 -18.78 -7.50
N VAL A 114 -7.68 -18.61 -6.92
CA VAL A 114 -8.95 -19.04 -7.51
C VAL A 114 -9.69 -17.81 -8.01
N TYR A 115 -9.98 -17.74 -9.31
CA TYR A 115 -10.76 -16.65 -9.88
C TYR A 115 -12.26 -16.97 -9.83
N LEU A 116 -12.96 -16.20 -9.01
CA LEU A 116 -14.41 -16.16 -8.99
C LEU A 116 -14.92 -15.12 -9.99
N SER A 117 -16.18 -15.23 -10.38
CA SER A 117 -16.85 -14.27 -11.26
C SER A 117 -16.70 -12.79 -10.87
N THR A 118 -16.46 -12.48 -9.59
CA THR A 118 -16.32 -11.11 -9.10
C THR A 118 -14.89 -10.71 -8.71
N HIS A 119 -14.03 -11.66 -8.34
CA HIS A 119 -12.69 -11.38 -7.80
C HIS A 119 -11.85 -12.66 -7.62
N GLY A 120 -10.52 -12.50 -7.51
CA GLY A 120 -9.62 -13.57 -7.11
C GLY A 120 -9.57 -13.75 -5.58
N VAL A 121 -9.39 -15.01 -5.15
CA VAL A 121 -9.24 -15.41 -3.75
C VAL A 121 -8.03 -16.34 -3.59
N ALA A 122 -7.44 -16.36 -2.40
CA ALA A 122 -6.36 -17.28 -2.05
C ALA A 122 -6.93 -18.48 -1.29
N VAL A 123 -6.54 -19.69 -1.69
CA VAL A 123 -6.95 -20.91 -1.00
C VAL A 123 -5.75 -21.83 -0.83
N SER A 124 -5.59 -22.46 0.33
CA SER A 124 -4.59 -23.51 0.53
C SER A 124 -5.10 -24.52 1.55
N GLY A 125 -5.27 -25.79 1.16
CA GLY A 125 -5.93 -26.76 2.04
C GLY A 125 -7.32 -26.29 2.45
N GLY A 126 -7.56 -26.29 3.77
CA GLY A 126 -8.79 -25.82 4.41
C GLY A 126 -8.79 -24.34 4.79
N VAL A 127 -7.80 -23.55 4.38
CA VAL A 127 -7.76 -22.10 4.68
C VAL A 127 -8.06 -21.25 3.44
N PHE A 128 -8.70 -20.11 3.69
CA PHE A 128 -9.21 -19.20 2.67
C PHE A 128 -8.92 -17.74 3.04
N CYS A 129 -8.56 -16.91 2.05
CA CYS A 129 -8.39 -15.47 2.23
C CYS A 129 -8.90 -14.71 1.01
N ASP A 130 -9.67 -13.65 1.24
CA ASP A 130 -10.23 -12.79 0.19
C ASP A 130 -10.38 -11.33 0.64
N VAL A 131 -11.02 -10.52 -0.21
CA VAL A 131 -11.30 -9.12 0.12
C VAL A 131 -12.45 -8.95 1.12
N PHE A 132 -13.38 -9.91 1.21
CA PHE A 132 -14.56 -9.83 2.08
C PHE A 132 -14.25 -10.19 3.53
N SER A 133 -13.24 -11.05 3.75
CA SER A 133 -12.55 -11.33 5.02
C SER A 133 -11.57 -10.22 5.41
N ARG A 134 -11.47 -9.14 4.62
CA ARG A 134 -10.54 -8.02 4.83
C ARG A 134 -9.06 -8.46 4.87
N GLY A 135 -8.74 -9.60 4.24
CA GLY A 135 -7.39 -10.15 4.23
C GLY A 135 -7.04 -10.96 5.47
N VAL A 136 -8.02 -11.33 6.31
CA VAL A 136 -7.84 -12.28 7.41
C VAL A 136 -8.06 -13.69 6.89
N VAL A 137 -7.17 -14.61 7.24
CA VAL A 137 -7.30 -16.01 6.90
C VAL A 137 -8.40 -16.63 7.75
N ILE A 138 -9.36 -17.24 7.08
CA ILE A 138 -10.52 -17.91 7.69
C ILE A 138 -10.56 -19.37 7.27
N ASP A 139 -11.39 -20.14 7.97
CA ASP A 139 -11.73 -21.49 7.52
C ASP A 139 -12.47 -21.42 6.18
N ILE A 140 -12.18 -22.37 5.29
CA ILE A 140 -12.82 -22.52 3.99
C ILE A 140 -14.35 -22.64 4.09
N ASP A 141 -14.88 -23.17 5.19
CA ASP A 141 -16.30 -23.30 5.46
C ASP A 141 -16.99 -21.97 5.79
N GLU A 142 -16.21 -20.99 6.24
CA GLU A 142 -16.67 -19.61 6.48
C GLU A 142 -16.57 -18.73 5.22
N ALA A 143 -16.02 -19.26 4.11
CA ALA A 143 -15.82 -18.50 2.89
C ALA A 143 -17.14 -17.90 2.35
N LYS A 144 -17.17 -16.57 2.22
CA LYS A 144 -18.31 -15.88 1.62
C LYS A 144 -18.33 -16.11 0.11
N GLY A 145 -19.53 -16.30 -0.44
CA GLY A 145 -19.69 -16.47 -1.89
C GLY A 145 -19.36 -17.87 -2.40
N ARG A 146 -19.50 -18.92 -1.56
CA ARG A 146 -19.40 -20.34 -1.94
C ARG A 146 -20.26 -20.76 -3.15
N ARG A 147 -21.31 -20.00 -3.49
CA ARG A 147 -22.15 -20.21 -4.68
C ARG A 147 -21.64 -19.53 -5.96
N LYS A 148 -20.59 -18.71 -5.89
CA LYS A 148 -20.03 -18.03 -7.08
C LYS A 148 -19.30 -19.05 -7.95
N SER A 149 -19.38 -18.88 -9.26
CA SER A 149 -18.67 -19.73 -10.21
C SER A 149 -17.17 -19.43 -10.21
N VAL A 150 -16.38 -20.48 -10.41
CA VAL A 150 -14.92 -20.45 -10.58
C VAL A 150 -14.61 -20.58 -12.06
N SER A 151 -13.83 -19.65 -12.63
CA SER A 151 -13.46 -19.69 -14.05
C SER A 151 -12.13 -20.41 -14.30
N HIS A 152 -11.15 -20.13 -13.46
CA HIS A 152 -9.78 -20.65 -13.61
C HIS A 152 -9.01 -20.49 -12.31
N VAL A 153 -7.93 -21.26 -12.19
CA VAL A 153 -7.14 -21.37 -10.98
C VAL A 153 -5.66 -21.42 -11.31
N LEU A 154 -4.83 -20.68 -10.57
CA LEU A 154 -3.38 -20.81 -10.59
C LEU A 154 -2.94 -21.71 -9.43
N VAL A 155 -2.37 -22.87 -9.74
CA VAL A 155 -1.86 -23.82 -8.73
C VAL A 155 -0.35 -23.62 -8.57
N LEU A 156 0.10 -23.22 -7.37
CA LEU A 156 1.53 -22.94 -7.11
C LEU A 156 2.27 -24.21 -6.69
N THR A 157 3.14 -24.70 -7.55
CA THR A 157 3.77 -26.01 -7.39
C THR A 157 5.22 -25.93 -6.92
N LYS A 158 5.92 -24.83 -7.20
CA LYS A 158 7.36 -24.72 -6.97
C LYS A 158 7.74 -23.37 -6.37
N ARG A 159 8.89 -23.36 -5.71
CA ARG A 159 9.58 -22.16 -5.26
C ARG A 159 10.86 -21.97 -6.07
N ILE A 160 11.16 -20.73 -6.41
CA ILE A 160 12.41 -20.31 -7.04
C ILE A 160 13.02 -19.17 -6.23
N ALA A 161 14.28 -18.82 -6.51
CA ALA A 161 14.92 -17.66 -5.92
C ALA A 161 14.07 -16.39 -6.21
N PRO A 162 13.61 -15.66 -5.18
CA PRO A 162 12.90 -14.41 -5.38
C PRO A 162 13.78 -13.37 -6.10
N SER A 163 13.17 -12.58 -6.96
CA SER A 163 13.81 -11.43 -7.60
C SER A 163 13.73 -10.19 -6.72
N THR A 164 14.68 -9.27 -6.92
CA THR A 164 14.61 -7.95 -6.29
C THR A 164 13.40 -7.18 -6.81
N ILE A 165 12.58 -6.71 -5.88
CA ILE A 165 11.41 -5.87 -6.19
C ILE A 165 11.81 -4.41 -6.02
N ALA A 166 11.73 -3.66 -7.11
CA ALA A 166 11.84 -2.21 -7.11
C ALA A 166 10.71 -1.64 -6.25
N SER A 167 11.08 -0.85 -5.24
CA SER A 167 10.15 -0.24 -4.31
C SER A 167 10.54 1.21 -4.09
N ARG A 168 9.56 2.10 -3.95
CA ARG A 168 9.81 3.39 -3.33
C ARG A 168 9.86 3.14 -1.84
N GLU A 169 10.91 3.59 -1.17
CA GLU A 169 10.85 3.65 0.28
C GLU A 169 9.57 4.40 0.66
N PRO A 170 8.68 3.78 1.46
CA PRO A 170 7.50 4.49 1.90
C PRO A 170 7.98 5.68 2.71
N ALA A 171 7.36 6.84 2.50
CA ALA A 171 7.63 8.07 3.26
C ALA A 171 7.42 7.92 4.79
N SER A 172 7.01 6.73 5.25
CA SER A 172 6.87 6.33 6.65
C SER A 172 8.06 5.54 7.23
N LYS A 173 9.09 5.17 6.43
CA LYS A 173 10.31 4.49 6.92
C LYS A 173 11.63 5.13 6.50
N ALA A 174 11.58 6.22 5.72
CA ALA A 174 12.62 7.22 5.87
C ALA A 174 12.55 7.67 7.33
N LYS A 175 13.55 7.31 8.13
CA LYS A 175 13.89 8.05 9.35
C LYS A 175 13.81 9.53 8.95
N LYS A 176 12.72 10.22 9.28
CA LYS A 176 12.74 11.67 9.39
C LYS A 176 13.69 11.92 10.54
N ALA A 177 14.98 12.02 10.21
CA ALA A 177 16.01 12.50 11.09
C ALA A 177 15.43 13.73 11.79
N GLY A 178 15.31 13.63 13.11
CA GLY A 178 14.38 14.38 13.98
C GLY A 178 14.50 15.90 14.00
N ALA A 179 15.27 16.52 13.10
CA ALA A 179 15.38 17.96 12.96
C ALA A 179 14.28 18.54 12.06
N ASN A 180 14.06 17.99 10.86
CA ASN A 180 13.09 18.59 9.92
C ASN A 180 11.62 18.31 10.29
N GLY A 181 11.32 17.20 10.96
CA GLY A 181 9.95 16.90 11.40
C GLY A 181 9.45 17.85 12.49
N LYS A 182 10.31 18.18 13.46
CA LYS A 182 10.02 19.14 14.52
C LYS A 182 9.93 20.57 13.97
N ARG A 183 10.85 20.95 13.06
CA ARG A 183 10.80 22.24 12.36
C ARG A 183 9.53 22.40 11.52
N ASP A 184 9.17 21.41 10.72
CA ASP A 184 7.92 21.43 9.93
C ASP A 184 6.68 21.54 10.83
N GLN A 185 6.71 20.94 12.02
CA GLN A 185 5.62 21.04 13.00
C GLN A 185 5.54 22.45 13.58
N LEU A 186 6.66 22.98 14.09
CA LEU A 186 6.74 24.33 14.64
C LEU A 186 6.37 25.40 13.60
N PHE A 187 6.78 25.21 12.35
CA PHE A 187 6.38 26.08 11.25
C PHE A 187 4.86 26.08 11.04
N ARG A 188 4.23 24.91 11.04
CA ARG A 188 2.76 24.81 10.92
C ARG A 188 2.03 25.45 12.09
N GLU A 189 2.55 25.30 13.30
CA GLU A 189 1.99 25.90 14.51
C GLU A 189 2.10 27.43 14.47
N ALA A 190 3.24 27.97 14.05
CA ALA A 190 3.44 29.40 13.83
C ALA A 190 2.45 29.95 12.78
N ILE A 191 2.32 29.30 11.62
CA ILE A 191 1.36 29.70 10.59
C ILE A 191 -0.07 29.66 11.14
N LYS A 192 -0.41 28.65 11.95
CA LYS A 192 -1.74 28.53 12.56
C LYS A 192 -2.04 29.69 13.50
N ALA A 193 -1.10 30.02 14.37
CA ALA A 193 -1.24 31.10 15.35
C ALA A 193 -1.34 32.47 14.68
N GLU A 194 -0.56 32.70 13.61
CA GLU A 194 -0.54 33.97 12.89
C GLU A 194 -1.76 34.19 11.99
N THR A 195 -2.35 33.12 11.44
CA THR A 195 -3.45 33.21 10.47
C THR A 195 -4.82 32.84 11.03
N GLY A 196 -4.90 32.21 12.20
CA GLY A 196 -6.15 31.67 12.76
C GLY A 196 -6.74 30.50 11.96
N ALA A 197 -5.94 29.87 11.09
CA ALA A 197 -6.41 28.82 10.19
C ALA A 197 -6.88 27.54 10.94
N THR A 198 -7.96 26.95 10.46
CA THR A 198 -8.47 25.66 10.95
C THR A 198 -7.70 24.47 10.38
N ARG A 199 -7.25 24.59 9.12
CA ARG A 199 -6.44 23.57 8.43
C ARG A 199 -5.29 24.21 7.67
N ILE A 200 -4.14 23.54 7.66
CA ILE A 200 -2.93 24.00 7.00
C ILE A 200 -2.37 22.87 6.14
N ARG A 201 -2.02 23.20 4.90
CA ARG A 201 -1.34 22.32 3.97
C ARG A 201 -0.04 22.99 3.53
N VAL A 202 1.08 22.41 3.96
CA VAL A 202 2.42 22.84 3.55
C VAL A 202 2.93 21.86 2.51
N THR A 203 3.25 22.35 1.32
CA THR A 203 3.98 21.63 0.28
C THR A 203 5.46 22.05 0.32
N PRO A 204 6.37 21.44 -0.47
CA PRO A 204 7.76 21.89 -0.53
C PRO A 204 7.93 23.37 -0.88
N ASN A 205 7.02 23.94 -1.70
CA ASN A 205 7.19 25.28 -2.24
C ASN A 205 6.10 26.27 -1.81
N GLU A 206 4.96 25.79 -1.30
CA GLU A 206 3.77 26.61 -1.10
C GLU A 206 3.03 26.25 0.19
N VAL A 207 2.37 27.25 0.78
CA VAL A 207 1.53 27.09 1.97
C VAL A 207 0.10 27.48 1.64
N PHE A 208 -0.83 26.60 2.01
CA PHE A 208 -2.27 26.82 1.88
C PHE A 208 -2.94 26.71 3.23
N VAL A 209 -3.95 27.53 3.47
CA VAL A 209 -4.73 27.57 4.72
C VAL A 209 -6.22 27.52 4.44
N ILE A 210 -7.00 27.05 5.42
CA ILE A 210 -8.45 27.21 5.45
C ILE A 210 -8.78 28.06 6.67
N LEU A 211 -9.39 29.21 6.44
CA LEU A 211 -9.85 30.10 7.51
C LEU A 211 -11.23 29.65 8.03
N PRO A 212 -11.59 29.96 9.30
CA PRO A 212 -12.84 29.49 9.91
C PRO A 212 -14.11 29.85 9.14
N ASP A 213 -14.07 30.94 8.38
CA ASP A 213 -15.17 31.53 7.60
C ASP A 213 -15.10 31.21 6.10
N GLN A 214 -14.09 30.45 5.65
CA GLN A 214 -13.88 30.14 4.23
C GLN A 214 -13.96 28.63 3.97
N GLY A 215 -14.80 28.25 3.00
CA GLY A 215 -15.01 26.85 2.61
C GLY A 215 -13.92 26.25 1.70
N GLY A 216 -12.85 26.99 1.42
CA GLY A 216 -11.85 26.64 0.40
C GLY A 216 -10.41 26.80 0.86
N TRP A 217 -9.49 26.12 0.16
CA TRP A 217 -8.05 26.30 0.35
C TRP A 217 -7.62 27.65 -0.22
N TYR A 218 -7.13 28.52 0.66
CA TYR A 218 -6.55 29.80 0.31
C TYR A 218 -5.03 29.69 0.23
N TRP A 219 -4.43 30.23 -0.83
CA TRP A 219 -2.99 30.27 -0.98
C TRP A 219 -2.40 31.41 -0.12
N LEU A 220 -1.58 31.03 0.87
CA LEU A 220 -0.96 31.95 1.80
C LEU A 220 0.37 32.51 1.27
N GLY A 221 1.07 31.78 0.40
CA GLY A 221 2.32 32.22 -0.20
C GLY A 221 3.32 31.09 -0.45
N ALA A 222 4.47 31.46 -1.01
CA ALA A 222 5.62 30.57 -1.13
C ALA A 222 6.18 30.22 0.25
N ARG A 223 6.59 28.96 0.44
CA ARG A 223 7.11 28.45 1.71
C ARG A 223 8.29 29.28 2.21
N ASP A 224 9.30 29.47 1.38
CA ASP A 224 10.55 30.16 1.75
C ASP A 224 10.29 31.62 2.16
N SER A 225 9.36 32.30 1.47
CA SER A 225 8.98 33.68 1.80
C SER A 225 8.23 33.79 3.13
N LEU A 226 7.43 32.78 3.49
CA LEU A 226 6.73 32.73 4.78
C LEU A 226 7.67 32.32 5.91
N GLU A 227 8.64 31.44 5.64
CA GLU A 227 9.72 31.13 6.58
C GLU A 227 10.56 32.39 6.87
N GLU A 228 10.96 33.15 5.85
CA GLU A 228 11.68 34.42 6.02
C GLU A 228 10.87 35.43 6.86
N GLN A 229 9.55 35.56 6.62
CA GLN A 229 8.71 36.47 7.41
C GLN A 229 8.55 36.08 8.87
N ILE A 230 8.64 34.78 9.19
CA ILE A 230 8.62 34.31 10.58
C ILE A 230 9.99 34.50 11.23
N LEU A 231 11.08 34.28 10.49
CA LEU A 231 12.46 34.46 10.97
C LEU A 231 12.80 35.94 11.19
N GLU A 232 12.36 36.80 10.28
CA GLU A 232 12.59 38.25 10.27
C GLU A 232 11.27 39.04 10.24
N PRO A 233 10.61 39.25 11.39
CA PRO A 233 9.35 39.97 11.45
C PRO A 233 9.50 41.41 10.94
N ARG A 234 8.89 41.73 9.79
CA ARG A 234 8.85 43.09 9.22
C ARG A 234 7.52 43.78 9.56
N ARG A 235 7.56 45.08 9.91
CA ARG A 235 6.35 45.91 10.08
C ARG A 235 5.65 46.10 8.74
N GLY A 236 4.79 45.15 8.36
CA GLY A 236 4.06 45.14 7.08
C GLY A 236 4.03 43.79 6.37
N GLY A 237 4.67 42.76 6.93
CA GLY A 237 4.59 41.38 6.41
C GLY A 237 3.18 40.79 6.53
N ARG A 238 2.92 39.76 5.73
CA ARG A 238 1.65 39.00 5.75
C ARG A 238 1.52 38.17 7.03
N LEU A 239 2.64 37.83 7.65
CA LEU A 239 2.73 37.26 9.00
C LEU A 239 3.38 38.29 9.92
N ARG A 240 2.88 38.43 11.15
CA ARG A 240 3.41 39.39 12.12
C ARG A 240 4.64 38.84 12.84
N GLY A 241 4.78 37.52 12.95
CA GLY A 241 5.92 36.83 13.54
C GLY A 241 6.07 37.03 15.07
N ASN A 242 5.01 37.50 15.72
CA ASN A 242 5.02 37.92 17.13
C ASN A 242 4.32 36.93 18.06
N THR A 243 3.84 35.81 17.53
CA THR A 243 3.23 34.73 18.32
C THR A 243 4.28 33.91 19.08
N ALA A 244 3.88 33.28 20.18
CA ALA A 244 4.77 32.40 20.96
C ALA A 244 5.25 31.20 20.13
N GLU A 245 4.40 30.72 19.22
CA GLU A 245 4.67 29.65 18.28
C GLU A 245 5.66 30.07 17.19
N ALA A 246 5.55 31.30 16.68
CA ALA A 246 6.55 31.89 15.78
C ALA A 246 7.92 32.05 16.48
N ALA A 247 7.93 32.44 17.75
CA ALA A 247 9.16 32.49 18.55
C ALA A 247 9.78 31.10 18.77
N ALA A 248 8.96 30.08 19.03
CA ALA A 248 9.42 28.70 19.16
C ALA A 248 10.01 28.15 17.84
N TYR A 249 9.43 28.51 16.69
CA TYR A 249 10.00 28.17 15.38
C TYR A 249 11.36 28.85 15.16
N ARG A 250 11.48 30.16 15.45
CA ARG A 250 12.75 30.90 15.35
C ARG A 250 13.87 30.29 16.20
N ALA A 251 13.57 30.00 17.47
CA ALA A 251 14.52 29.35 18.36
C ALA A 251 15.00 27.99 17.82
N SER A 252 14.14 27.26 17.09
CA SER A 252 14.50 25.98 16.46
C SER A 252 15.36 26.12 15.18
N MET A 253 15.40 27.33 14.62
CA MET A 253 16.19 27.72 13.46
C MET A 253 17.48 28.45 13.84
N GLY A 254 17.69 28.75 15.13
CA GLY A 254 18.89 29.40 15.66
C GLY A 254 18.85 30.93 15.63
N TYR A 255 17.64 31.51 15.58
CA TYR A 255 17.36 32.95 15.63
C TYR A 255 16.75 33.36 16.97
#